data_AF-A0A958BLF8-F1
#
_entry.id   AF-A0A958BLF8-F1
#
_cell.length_a   1.000
_cell.length_b   1.000
_cell.length_c   1.000
_cell.angle_alpha   90.00
_cell.angle_beta   90.00
_cell.angle_gamma   90.00
#
_symmetry.space_group_name_H-M   'P 1'
#
loop_
_entity.id
_entity.type
_entity.pdbx_description
1 polymer ?
#
loop_
_entity_poly.entity_id
_entity_poly.type
_entity_poly.pdbx_seq_one_letter_code
_entity_poly.pdbx_strand_id
1 'polypeptide(L)'
;MNEQRAPFRRLLLALETTGQDEAFFRSAAELAANLGIELSGLLVEDEDLMRMGELPVARQFNVLEGSLRPFAPGSLEREIRSELAQTRERLSRACERM
;
A
#
# COMPACT_ATOMS: atom_id res chain seq x y z
N MET A 1 25.74 -29.23 -4.70
CA MET A 1 24.39 -29.04 -4.11
C MET A 1 23.68 -28.08 -5.05
N ASN A 2 22.65 -28.56 -5.76
CA ASN A 2 22.13 -27.90 -6.96
C ASN A 2 21.40 -26.60 -6.60
N GLU A 3 21.89 -25.46 -7.10
CA GLU A 3 21.24 -24.15 -6.94
C GLU A 3 19.98 -24.11 -7.81
N GLN A 4 18.88 -24.65 -7.30
CA GLN A 4 17.56 -24.45 -7.90
C GLN A 4 17.15 -23.00 -7.69
N ARG A 5 17.55 -22.14 -8.63
CA ARG A 5 17.07 -20.76 -8.72
C ARG A 5 15.54 -20.80 -8.73
N ALA A 6 14.89 -20.03 -7.86
CA ALA A 6 13.43 -19.97 -7.80
C ALA A 6 12.88 -19.68 -9.22
N PRO A 7 11.79 -20.34 -9.66
CA PRO A 7 11.23 -20.16 -11.01
C PRO A 7 10.66 -18.74 -11.24
N PHE A 8 10.55 -17.95 -10.17
CA PHE A 8 10.04 -16.58 -10.18
C PHE A 8 11.20 -15.59 -10.07
N ARG A 9 11.09 -14.44 -10.74
CA ARG A 9 12.13 -13.39 -10.73
C ARG A 9 11.79 -12.19 -9.85
N ARG A 10 10.52 -12.08 -9.44
CA ARG A 10 9.98 -10.90 -8.74
C ARG A 10 8.87 -11.30 -7.77
N LEU A 11 8.89 -10.71 -6.59
CA LEU A 11 7.79 -10.68 -5.62
C LEU A 11 7.02 -9.38 -5.82
N LEU A 12 5.72 -9.46 -6.11
CA LEU A 12 4.86 -8.30 -6.23
C LEU A 12 3.98 -8.19 -4.97
N LEU A 13 4.13 -7.10 -4.24
CA LEU A 13 3.38 -6.82 -3.02
C LEU A 13 2.21 -5.89 -3.35
N ALA A 14 0.97 -6.38 -3.28
CA ALA A 14 -0.19 -5.51 -3.34
C ALA A 14 -0.16 -4.58 -2.12
N LEU A 15 -0.17 -3.28 -2.34
CA LEU A 15 -0.15 -2.26 -1.30
C LEU A 15 -1.58 -1.84 -0.99
N GLU A 16 -1.92 -1.92 0.29
CA GLU A 16 -3.25 -1.61 0.81
C GLU A 16 -3.13 -0.51 1.87
N THR A 17 -4.15 0.33 1.98
CA THR A 17 -4.18 1.42 2.97
C THR A 17 -4.47 0.93 4.39
N THR A 18 -4.87 -0.34 4.56
CA THR A 18 -5.19 -0.93 5.87
C THR A 18 -4.43 -2.23 6.12
N GLY A 19 -3.93 -2.42 7.34
CA GLY A 19 -3.40 -3.71 7.81
C GLY A 19 -1.96 -4.04 7.39
N GLN A 20 -1.29 -3.16 6.63
CA GLN A 20 0.12 -3.32 6.25
C GLN A 20 1.03 -2.54 7.19
N ASP A 21 1.50 -3.24 8.22
CA ASP A 21 2.41 -2.71 9.22
C ASP A 21 3.89 -2.99 8.87
N GLU A 22 4.79 -2.53 9.74
CA GLU A 22 6.24 -2.73 9.55
C GLU A 22 6.64 -4.21 9.53
N ALA A 23 5.93 -5.07 10.26
CA ALA A 23 6.20 -6.51 10.28
C ALA A 23 5.86 -7.16 8.94
N PHE A 24 4.73 -6.78 8.34
CA PHE A 24 4.34 -7.21 7.00
C PHE A 24 5.40 -6.87 5.94
N PHE A 25 5.84 -5.60 5.89
CA PHE A 25 6.87 -5.18 4.93
C PHE A 25 8.21 -5.87 5.16
N ARG A 26 8.60 -6.07 6.43
CA ARG A 26 9.83 -6.80 6.77
C ARG A 26 9.77 -8.25 6.29
N SER A 27 8.65 -8.95 6.52
CA SER A 27 8.51 -10.34 6.05
C SER A 27 8.53 -10.47 4.53
N ALA A 28 7.95 -9.51 3.81
CA ALA A 28 8.03 -9.47 2.35
C ALA A 28 9.47 -9.26 1.85
N ALA A 29 10.22 -8.36 2.50
CA ALA A 29 11.62 -8.09 2.18
C ALA A 29 12.51 -9.32 2.47
N GLU A 30 12.35 -9.94 3.65
CA GLU A 30 13.03 -11.18 4.05
C GLU A 30 12.79 -12.31 3.05
N LEU A 31 11.54 -12.50 2.61
CA LEU A 31 11.19 -13.49 1.61
C LEU A 31 11.89 -13.23 0.27
N ALA A 32 11.88 -11.99 -0.20
CA ALA A 32 12.51 -11.62 -1.46
C ALA A 32 14.04 -11.84 -1.44
N ALA A 33 14.70 -11.49 -0.33
CA ALA A 33 16.14 -11.71 -0.19
C ALA A 33 16.49 -13.21 -0.10
N ASN A 34 15.73 -13.98 0.66
CA ASN A 34 15.93 -15.44 0.78
C ASN A 34 15.77 -16.16 -0.57
N LEU A 35 14.91 -15.63 -1.45
CA LEU A 35 14.70 -16.16 -2.80
C LEU A 35 15.65 -15.57 -3.84
N GLY A 36 16.39 -14.50 -3.51
CA GLY A 36 17.26 -13.77 -4.44
C GLY A 36 16.49 -13.12 -5.59
N ILE A 37 15.29 -12.58 -5.31
CA ILE A 37 14.38 -11.98 -6.29
C ILE A 37 14.10 -10.52 -5.99
N GLU A 38 13.66 -9.77 -7.01
CA GLU A 38 13.28 -8.37 -6.87
C GLU A 38 11.97 -8.24 -6.08
N LEU A 39 11.89 -7.28 -5.13
CA LEU A 39 10.65 -6.89 -4.47
C LEU A 39 10.09 -5.62 -5.12
N SER A 40 8.83 -5.65 -5.56
CA SER A 40 8.13 -4.49 -6.09
C SER A 40 6.79 -4.31 -5.40
N GLY A 41 6.44 -3.07 -5.05
CA GLY A 41 5.09 -2.74 -4.60
C GLY A 41 4.17 -2.44 -5.78
N LEU A 42 2.94 -2.96 -5.75
CA LEU A 42 1.86 -2.62 -6.66
C LEU A 42 0.78 -1.87 -5.87
N LEU A 43 0.46 -0.67 -6.31
CA LEU A 43 -0.73 0.03 -5.87
C LEU A 43 -1.76 0.02 -6.98
N VAL A 44 -3.02 -0.25 -6.62
CA VAL A 44 -4.16 -0.06 -7.51
C VAL A 44 -4.96 1.14 -6.99
N GLU A 45 -5.05 2.18 -7.80
CA GLU A 45 -5.95 3.29 -7.54
C GLU A 45 -7.38 2.89 -7.93
N ASP A 46 -8.35 3.15 -7.05
CA ASP A 46 -9.76 2.96 -7.35
C ASP A 46 -10.33 4.24 -7.98
N GLU A 47 -10.52 4.22 -9.30
CA GLU A 47 -11.08 5.36 -10.04
C GLU A 47 -12.54 5.63 -9.64
N ASP A 48 -13.30 4.59 -9.30
CA ASP A 48 -14.69 4.75 -8.88
C ASP A 48 -14.78 5.44 -7.51
N LEU A 49 -13.81 5.21 -6.62
CA LEU A 49 -13.71 5.96 -5.36
C LEU A 49 -13.51 7.47 -5.60
N MET A 50 -12.72 7.84 -6.61
CA MET A 50 -12.51 9.24 -6.99
C MET A 50 -13.78 9.84 -7.59
N ARG A 51 -14.46 9.11 -8.50
CA ARG A 51 -15.75 9.51 -9.09
C ARG A 51 -16.85 9.64 -8.04
N MET A 52 -16.89 8.74 -7.06
CA MET A 52 -17.84 8.81 -5.95
C MET A 52 -17.73 10.14 -5.19
N GLY A 53 -16.52 10.67 -5.04
CA GLY A 53 -16.33 11.95 -4.36
C GLY A 53 -16.93 13.15 -5.06
N GLU A 54 -17.19 13.06 -6.37
CA GLU A 54 -17.85 14.12 -7.13
C GLU A 54 -19.36 14.17 -6.87
N LEU A 55 -19.93 13.12 -6.26
CA LEU A 55 -21.36 13.04 -6.01
C LEU A 55 -21.77 13.92 -4.80
N PRO A 56 -22.80 14.77 -4.94
CA PRO A 56 -23.28 15.63 -3.84
C PRO A 56 -23.76 14.87 -2.59
N VAL A 57 -24.09 13.58 -2.77
CA VAL A 57 -24.59 12.68 -1.74
C VAL A 57 -23.49 11.87 -1.07
N ALA A 58 -22.27 11.87 -1.60
CA ALA A 58 -21.16 11.12 -1.02
C ALA A 58 -20.77 11.70 0.35
N ARG A 59 -20.54 10.79 1.30
CA ARG A 59 -20.14 11.10 2.67
C ARG A 59 -19.00 10.18 3.07
N GLN A 60 -18.03 10.71 3.81
CA GLN A 60 -16.96 9.93 4.43
C GLN A 60 -17.29 9.73 5.90
N PHE A 61 -17.12 8.51 6.40
CA PHE A 61 -17.21 8.20 7.82
C PHE A 61 -15.80 8.11 8.41
N ASN A 62 -15.52 8.88 9.45
CA ASN A 62 -14.29 8.78 10.21
C ASN A 62 -14.52 7.89 11.44
N VAL A 63 -13.85 6.74 11.49
CA VAL A 63 -14.00 5.75 12.57
C VAL A 63 -13.52 6.28 13.92
N LEU A 64 -12.46 7.09 13.94
CA LEU A 64 -11.88 7.61 15.19
C LEU A 64 -12.74 8.71 15.81
N GLU A 65 -13.36 9.53 14.97
CA GLU A 65 -14.20 10.64 15.42
C GLU A 65 -15.69 10.28 15.53
N GLY A 66 -16.10 9.14 14.97
CA GLY A 66 -17.50 8.72 14.92
C GLY A 66 -18.40 9.67 14.12
N SER A 67 -17.83 10.38 13.13
CA SER A 67 -18.52 11.47 12.42
C SER A 67 -18.65 11.21 10.91
N LEU A 68 -19.76 11.69 10.34
CA LEU A 68 -20.01 11.74 8.89
C LEU A 68 -19.68 13.14 8.38
N ARG A 69 -18.85 13.23 7.35
CA ARG A 69 -18.50 14.49 6.68
C ARG A 69 -18.79 14.45 5.18
N PRO A 70 -19.01 15.61 4.53
CA PRO A 70 -19.03 15.68 3.08
C PRO A 70 -17.76 15.06 2.50
N PHE A 71 -17.93 14.22 1.49
CA PHE A 71 -16.81 13.64 0.78
C PHE A 71 -16.23 14.72 -0.14
N ALA A 72 -15.00 15.16 0.12
CA ALA A 72 -14.36 16.23 -0.64
C ALA A 72 -13.25 15.63 -1.53
N PRO A 73 -13.40 15.62 -2.88
CA PRO A 73 -12.46 14.97 -3.79
C PRO A 73 -11.00 15.35 -3.57
N GLY A 74 -10.73 16.67 -3.46
CA GLY A 74 -9.38 17.17 -3.26
C GLY A 74 -8.79 16.83 -1.87
N SER A 75 -9.61 16.49 -0.89
CA SER A 75 -9.12 16.01 0.41
C SER A 75 -8.78 14.53 0.34
N LEU A 76 -9.63 13.72 -0.30
CA LEU A 76 -9.39 12.29 -0.52
C LEU A 76 -8.11 12.05 -1.31
N GLU A 77 -7.92 12.73 -2.45
CA GLU A 77 -6.73 12.53 -3.29
C GLU A 77 -5.44 12.80 -2.49
N ARG A 78 -5.47 13.83 -1.64
CA ARG A 78 -4.35 14.19 -0.76
C ARG A 78 -4.12 13.14 0.32
N GLU A 79 -5.20 12.63 0.93
CA GLU A 79 -5.15 11.58 1.94
C GLU A 79 -4.56 10.29 1.36
N ILE A 80 -5.08 9.83 0.21
CA ILE A 80 -4.55 8.68 -0.53
C ILE A 80 -3.07 8.91 -0.84
N ARG A 81 -2.69 10.01 -1.50
CA ARG A 81 -1.28 10.28 -1.83
C ARG A 81 -0.36 10.32 -0.61
N SER A 82 -0.84 10.83 0.52
CA SER A 82 -0.09 10.85 1.77
C SER A 82 0.14 9.44 2.31
N GLU A 83 -0.91 8.61 2.36
CA GLU A 83 -0.81 7.21 2.77
C GLU A 83 0.13 6.41 1.86
N LEU A 84 0.10 6.67 0.55
CA LEU A 84 1.01 6.03 -0.41
C LEU A 84 2.47 6.40 -0.18
N ALA A 85 2.73 7.68 0.07
CA ALA A 85 4.09 8.15 0.36
C ALA A 85 4.62 7.47 1.63
N GLN A 86 3.78 7.36 2.67
CA GLN A 86 4.15 6.68 3.92
C GLN A 86 4.39 5.18 3.71
N THR A 87 3.51 4.50 2.98
CA THR A 87 3.64 3.07 2.69
C THR A 87 4.90 2.77 1.88
N ARG A 88 5.22 3.61 0.89
CA ARG A 88 6.47 3.52 0.13
C ARG A 88 7.70 3.70 1.03
N GLU A 89 7.66 4.67 1.95
CA GLU A 89 8.75 4.90 2.89
C GLU A 89 8.94 3.71 3.85
N ARG A 90 7.84 3.14 4.37
CA ARG A 90 7.89 1.93 5.22
C ARG A 90 8.52 0.75 4.48
N LEU A 91 8.15 0.55 3.21
CA LEU A 91 8.75 -0.50 2.37
C LEU A 91 10.25 -0.27 2.14
N SER A 92 10.68 0.98 1.84
CA SER A 92 12.10 1.32 1.68
C SER A 92 12.90 1.01 2.94
N ARG A 93 12.40 1.47 4.09
CA ARG A 93 13.04 1.23 5.40
C ARG A 93 13.14 -0.25 5.74
N ALA A 94 12.15 -1.06 5.37
CA ALA A 94 12.18 -2.50 5.57
C ALA A 94 13.29 -3.17 4.73
N CYS A 95 13.52 -2.68 3.51
CA CYS A 95 14.57 -3.20 2.62
C CYS A 95 15.98 -2.73 3.03
N GLU A 96 16.13 -1.52 3.57
CA GLU A 96 17.42 -0.95 3.98
C GLU A 96 18.04 -1.62 5.22
N ARG A 97 17.23 -2.30 6.03
CA ARG A 97 17.65 -2.94 7.29
C ARG A 97 18.07 -4.40 7.15
N MET A 98 18.13 -4.92 5.92
CA MET A 98 18.52 -6.29 5.58
C MET A 98 19.93 -6.36 5.03
#